data_AF-A0A5A7NCZ2-F1
#
_entry.id   AF-A0A5A7NCZ2-F1
#
_cell.length_a   1.000
_cell.length_b   1.000
_cell.length_c   1.000
_cell.angle_alpha   90.00
_cell.angle_beta   90.00
_cell.angle_gamma   90.00
#
_symmetry.space_group_name_H-M   'P 1'
#
loop_
_entity.id
_entity.type
_entity.pdbx_description
1 polymer ?
#
loop_
_entity_poly.entity_id
_entity_poly.type
_entity_poly.pdbx_seq_one_letter_code
_entity_poly.pdbx_strand_id
1 'polypeptide(L)'
;MANLPDEFEATIVKKWNAGTSFRSPNLNFLFLGGQTGFLGGAADPCDTPPANADWEYPRTQTVLDNCVAQDIDPTNFTPRGIETFSTGSPDLDPEESFSLSVGGSVDQPWFDSFNLQLNATYWEIEVKRGISRPGEGTILSECHQTENLNSPFCNCFERDPDTGFVSFVDNTPFNLGVENVRGLDIALAYDKGFRAMKRDFTVGANASVTRLFESNEFTPFETGDITEDNLGDFGFSK
;
A
#
# COMPACT_ATOMS: atom_id res chain seq x y z
N MET A 1 37.72 2.60 -40.41
CA MET A 1 36.34 2.23 -40.04
C MET A 1 36.02 0.96 -40.83
N ALA A 2 36.12 -0.20 -40.20
CA ALA A 2 35.74 -1.46 -40.83
C ALA A 2 34.24 -1.66 -40.55
N ASN A 3 33.44 -1.75 -41.61
CA ASN A 3 32.04 -2.15 -41.51
C ASN A 3 31.99 -3.62 -41.07
N LEU A 4 31.32 -3.87 -39.95
CA LEU A 4 30.93 -5.22 -39.57
C LEU A 4 29.82 -5.70 -40.53
N PRO A 5 29.84 -6.96 -40.98
CA PRO A 5 28.79 -7.50 -41.85
C PRO A 5 27.44 -7.55 -41.11
N ASP A 6 26.34 -7.32 -41.85
CA ASP A 6 24.94 -7.19 -41.38
C ASP A 6 24.40 -8.41 -40.58
N GLU A 7 25.18 -9.48 -40.43
CA GLU A 7 24.82 -10.73 -39.72
C GLU A 7 24.99 -10.63 -38.19
N PHE A 8 25.51 -9.50 -37.68
CA PHE A 8 25.85 -9.28 -36.27
C PHE A 8 24.98 -8.21 -35.58
N GLU A 9 23.80 -7.86 -36.13
CA GLU A 9 22.94 -6.82 -35.58
C GLU A 9 22.05 -7.32 -34.45
N ALA A 10 22.21 -6.72 -33.26
CA ALA A 10 21.43 -7.11 -32.09
C ALA A 10 19.94 -6.82 -32.33
N THR A 11 19.10 -7.83 -32.12
CA THR A 11 17.65 -7.62 -32.19
C THR A 11 17.21 -6.93 -30.91
N ILE A 12 16.80 -5.67 -31.05
CA ILE A 12 16.26 -4.86 -29.95
C ILE A 12 14.75 -4.74 -30.15
N VAL A 13 13.98 -5.29 -29.22
CA VAL A 13 12.53 -5.10 -29.19
C VAL A 13 12.20 -4.06 -28.13
N LYS A 14 11.46 -3.02 -28.52
CA LYS A 14 10.92 -2.03 -27.59
C LYS A 14 9.45 -2.32 -27.36
N LYS A 15 9.01 -2.27 -26.11
CA LYS A 15 7.63 -2.54 -25.68
C LYS A 15 7.17 -1.43 -24.76
N TRP A 16 5.95 -0.97 -24.94
CA TRP A 16 5.29 -0.07 -24.01
C TRP A 16 3.81 -0.43 -23.91
N ASN A 17 3.24 -0.25 -22.73
CA ASN A 17 1.83 -0.43 -22.45
C ASN A 17 1.38 0.64 -21.46
N ALA A 18 0.21 1.22 -21.70
CA ALA A 18 -0.42 2.13 -20.76
C ALA A 18 -1.92 1.90 -20.80
N GLY A 19 -2.55 1.85 -19.63
CA GLY A 19 -3.97 1.58 -19.55
C GLY A 19 -4.54 1.84 -18.17
N THR A 20 -5.84 2.06 -18.15
CA THR A 20 -6.62 2.16 -16.92
C THR A 20 -7.43 0.89 -16.71
N SER A 21 -7.73 0.60 -15.45
CA SER A 21 -8.65 -0.45 -15.03
C SER A 21 -9.53 0.06 -13.90
N PHE A 22 -10.55 -0.71 -13.56
CA PHE A 22 -11.37 -0.46 -12.38
C PHE A 22 -11.77 -1.76 -11.71
N ARG A 23 -12.02 -1.69 -10.39
CA ARG A 23 -12.58 -2.78 -9.59
C ARG A 23 -13.86 -2.29 -8.93
N SER A 24 -14.97 -2.96 -9.24
CA SER A 24 -16.23 -2.69 -8.55
C SER A 24 -16.13 -3.07 -7.07
N PRO A 25 -16.79 -2.33 -6.17
CA PRO A 25 -16.86 -2.70 -4.76
C PRO A 25 -17.43 -4.11 -4.58
N ASN A 26 -16.92 -4.85 -3.59
CA ASN A 26 -17.46 -6.16 -3.27
C ASN A 26 -18.84 -6.05 -2.57
N LEU A 27 -19.61 -7.13 -2.54
CA LEU A 27 -20.96 -7.13 -1.93
C LEU A 27 -20.94 -6.82 -0.43
N ASN A 28 -19.84 -7.13 0.27
CA ASN A 28 -19.71 -6.83 1.69
C ASN A 28 -19.56 -5.31 1.93
N PHE A 29 -18.82 -4.61 1.09
CA PHE A 29 -18.69 -3.17 1.20
C PHE A 29 -19.98 -2.45 0.79
N LEU A 30 -20.75 -2.97 -0.15
CA LEU A 30 -22.00 -2.34 -0.60
C LEU A 30 -23.22 -2.63 0.29
N PHE A 31 -23.36 -3.88 0.74
CA PHE A 31 -24.64 -4.38 1.26
C PHE A 31 -24.54 -5.16 2.57
N LEU A 32 -23.41 -5.06 3.28
CA LEU A 32 -23.34 -5.60 4.63
C LEU A 32 -24.43 -4.94 5.49
N GLY A 33 -25.25 -5.76 6.14
CA GLY A 33 -26.22 -5.25 7.10
C GLY A 33 -25.51 -4.61 8.29
N GLY A 34 -26.16 -3.62 8.92
CA GLY A 34 -25.62 -2.95 10.09
C GLY A 34 -25.31 -3.93 11.23
N GLN A 35 -24.11 -3.84 11.76
CA GLN A 35 -23.61 -4.59 12.90
C GLN A 35 -23.21 -3.60 13.98
N THR A 36 -23.46 -3.99 15.23
CA THR A 36 -22.99 -3.25 16.40
C THR A 36 -21.93 -4.05 17.16
N GLY A 37 -21.06 -3.34 17.86
CA GLY A 37 -20.00 -3.90 18.67
C GLY A 37 -19.64 -2.98 19.82
N PHE A 38 -18.56 -3.33 20.52
CA PHE A 38 -18.02 -2.54 21.62
C PHE A 38 -16.49 -2.55 21.58
N LEU A 39 -15.91 -1.39 21.85
CA LEU A 39 -14.50 -1.24 22.20
C LEU A 39 -14.34 -0.91 23.69
N GLY A 40 -13.16 -1.24 24.23
CA GLY A 40 -12.76 -0.75 25.55
C GLY A 40 -12.52 0.77 25.50
N GLY A 41 -12.83 1.47 26.59
CA GLY A 41 -12.62 2.92 26.68
C GLY A 41 -11.18 3.35 26.44
N ALA A 42 -10.20 2.50 26.79
CA ALA A 42 -8.78 2.74 26.54
C ALA A 42 -8.41 2.87 25.04
N ALA A 43 -9.34 2.62 24.11
CA ALA A 43 -9.17 2.91 22.70
C ALA A 43 -9.31 4.42 22.38
N ASP A 44 -9.87 5.23 23.29
CA ASP A 44 -9.89 6.68 23.17
C ASP A 44 -8.48 7.25 23.42
N PRO A 45 -7.86 7.96 22.44
CA PRO A 45 -6.52 8.53 22.60
C PRO A 45 -6.39 9.52 23.77
N CYS A 46 -7.51 10.05 24.27
CA CYS A 46 -7.54 10.92 25.44
C CYS A 46 -7.52 10.19 26.78
N ASP A 47 -7.64 8.85 26.80
CA ASP A 47 -7.52 8.05 28.03
C ASP A 47 -6.21 8.35 28.75
N THR A 48 -6.30 8.47 30.07
CA THR A 48 -5.13 8.65 30.94
C THR A 48 -4.53 7.29 31.23
N PRO A 49 -3.34 6.96 30.68
CA PRO A 49 -2.72 5.67 30.92
C PRO A 49 -2.40 5.49 32.42
N PRO A 50 -2.38 4.25 32.94
CA PRO A 50 -1.97 4.01 34.31
C PRO A 50 -0.51 4.46 34.50
N ALA A 51 -0.16 4.88 35.73
CA ALA A 51 1.12 5.55 36.07
C ALA A 51 2.42 4.79 35.70
N ASN A 52 2.31 3.54 35.22
CA ASN A 52 3.42 2.69 34.79
C ASN A 52 3.38 2.32 33.29
N ALA A 53 2.42 2.82 32.51
CA ALA A 53 2.23 2.49 31.09
C ALA A 53 2.76 3.53 30.10
N ASP A 54 3.27 4.68 30.57
CA ASP A 54 3.80 5.77 29.71
C ASP A 54 4.91 5.32 28.74
N TRP A 55 5.57 4.18 29.01
CA TRP A 55 6.63 3.63 28.16
C TRP A 55 6.13 2.74 27.02
N GLU A 56 4.88 2.26 27.08
CA GLU A 56 4.33 1.30 26.12
C GLU A 56 3.63 1.98 24.94
N TYR A 57 3.01 3.15 25.17
CA TYR A 57 2.37 3.98 24.13
C TYR A 57 2.46 5.48 24.48
N PRO A 58 3.59 6.18 24.20
CA PRO A 58 3.70 7.60 24.50
C PRO A 58 2.73 8.40 23.62
N ARG A 59 1.79 9.11 24.27
CA ARG A 59 0.89 10.05 23.59
C ARG A 59 1.71 11.21 23.04
N THR A 60 1.52 11.55 21.77
CA THR A 60 2.19 12.70 21.15
C THR A 60 1.62 14.01 21.70
N GLN A 61 2.37 15.10 21.59
CA GLN A 61 1.87 16.41 21.99
C GLN A 61 0.61 16.79 21.22
N THR A 62 0.52 16.43 19.93
CA THR A 62 -0.66 16.65 19.09
C THR A 62 -1.92 16.00 19.66
N VAL A 63 -1.81 14.74 20.13
CA VAL A 63 -2.94 14.05 20.77
C VAL A 63 -3.39 14.79 22.03
N LEU A 64 -2.44 15.20 22.88
CA LEU A 64 -2.75 15.92 24.12
C LEU A 64 -3.43 17.27 23.84
N ASP A 65 -2.91 18.03 22.88
CA ASP A 65 -3.45 19.33 22.49
C ASP A 65 -4.87 19.20 21.92
N ASN A 66 -5.10 18.17 21.10
CA ASN A 66 -6.41 17.87 20.53
C ASN A 66 -7.44 17.43 21.60
N CYS A 67 -7.03 16.67 22.60
CA CYS A 67 -7.90 16.33 23.74
C CYS A 67 -8.31 17.58 24.53
N VAL A 68 -7.36 18.47 24.81
CA VAL A 68 -7.65 19.75 25.47
C VAL A 68 -8.55 20.64 24.61
N ALA A 69 -8.38 20.63 23.28
CA ALA A 69 -9.26 21.34 22.35
C ALA A 69 -10.70 20.80 22.35
N GLN A 70 -10.92 19.58 22.83
CA GLN A 70 -12.24 18.97 23.04
C GLN A 70 -12.72 19.11 24.50
N ASP A 71 -12.12 20.00 25.29
CA ASP A 71 -12.43 20.22 26.71
C ASP A 71 -12.20 19.00 27.61
N ILE A 72 -11.30 18.09 27.22
CA ILE A 72 -10.91 16.89 27.98
C ILE A 72 -9.57 17.15 28.68
N ASP A 73 -9.47 16.80 29.97
CA ASP A 73 -8.20 16.78 30.71
C ASP A 73 -7.51 15.40 30.56
N PRO A 74 -6.49 15.26 29.68
CA PRO A 74 -5.85 13.97 29.40
C PRO A 74 -4.97 13.45 30.55
N THR A 75 -4.93 14.15 31.70
CA THR A 75 -4.24 13.71 32.91
C THR A 75 -5.18 13.12 33.97
N ASN A 76 -6.49 13.28 33.77
CA ASN A 76 -7.52 12.79 34.69
C ASN A 76 -8.81 12.43 33.94
N PHE A 77 -8.66 11.66 32.87
CA PHE A 77 -9.76 11.17 32.05
C PHE A 77 -9.73 9.65 31.97
N THR A 78 -10.84 9.01 32.31
CA THR A 78 -10.99 7.55 32.27
C THR A 78 -12.30 7.22 31.54
N PRO A 79 -12.24 7.03 30.21
CA PRO A 79 -13.39 6.74 29.36
C PRO A 79 -13.97 5.34 29.63
N ARG A 80 -15.21 5.15 29.20
CA ARG A 80 -15.95 3.89 29.33
C ARG A 80 -16.03 3.16 27.98
N GLY A 81 -16.69 2.01 27.98
CA GLY A 81 -16.91 1.24 26.75
C GLY A 81 -17.57 2.09 25.67
N ILE A 82 -17.09 1.93 24.45
CA ILE A 82 -17.48 2.70 23.28
C ILE A 82 -18.36 1.81 22.41
N GLU A 83 -19.55 2.26 22.02
CA GLU A 83 -20.37 1.54 21.05
C GLU A 83 -19.78 1.70 19.66
N THR A 84 -19.75 0.63 18.87
CA THR A 84 -19.27 0.67 17.49
C THR A 84 -20.35 0.22 16.53
N PHE A 85 -20.29 0.76 15.32
CA PHE A 85 -21.20 0.40 14.24
C PHE A 85 -20.44 0.19 12.94
N SER A 86 -20.88 -0.78 12.16
CA SER A 86 -20.33 -1.06 10.85
C SER A 86 -21.41 -1.59 9.92
N THR A 87 -21.55 -0.97 8.74
CA THR A 87 -22.50 -1.38 7.69
C THR A 87 -21.84 -1.33 6.32
N GLY A 88 -22.49 -1.80 5.26
CA GLY A 88 -22.13 -1.47 3.88
C GLY A 88 -22.57 -0.06 3.49
N SER A 89 -21.99 0.48 2.44
CA SER A 89 -22.34 1.77 1.85
C SER A 89 -22.64 1.61 0.34
N PRO A 90 -23.84 1.93 -0.13
CA PRO A 90 -24.17 1.90 -1.55
C PRO A 90 -23.55 3.08 -2.33
N ASP A 91 -23.02 4.08 -1.64
CA ASP A 91 -22.45 5.30 -2.22
C ASP A 91 -20.95 5.15 -2.55
N LEU A 92 -20.42 3.93 -2.51
CA LEU A 92 -19.03 3.65 -2.84
C LEU A 92 -18.77 3.76 -4.34
N ASP A 93 -17.72 4.49 -4.69
CA ASP A 93 -17.19 4.52 -6.04
C ASP A 93 -16.33 3.27 -6.33
N PRO A 94 -16.25 2.82 -7.60
CA PRO A 94 -15.24 1.84 -8.01
C PRO A 94 -13.82 2.34 -7.76
N GLU A 95 -12.96 1.43 -7.32
CA GLU A 95 -11.52 1.69 -7.33
C GLU A 95 -11.04 1.82 -8.77
N GLU A 96 -10.20 2.81 -9.04
CA GLU A 96 -9.61 3.04 -10.36
C GLU A 96 -8.12 2.79 -10.29
N SER A 97 -7.55 2.25 -11.37
CA SER A 97 -6.11 2.10 -11.49
C SER A 97 -5.61 2.66 -12.81
N PHE A 98 -4.40 3.21 -12.78
CA PHE A 98 -3.59 3.52 -13.94
C PHE A 98 -2.34 2.65 -13.90
N SER A 99 -1.93 2.14 -15.06
CA SER A 99 -0.72 1.35 -15.21
C SER A 99 0.07 1.81 -16.42
N LEU A 100 1.39 1.90 -16.26
CA LEU A 100 2.36 2.17 -17.30
C LEU A 100 3.45 1.11 -17.21
N SER A 101 3.88 0.58 -18.36
CA SER A 101 5.06 -0.26 -18.46
C SER A 101 5.84 0.11 -19.70
N VAL A 102 7.15 0.32 -19.55
CA VAL A 102 8.06 0.68 -20.64
C VAL A 102 9.30 -0.17 -20.52
N GLY A 103 9.64 -0.88 -21.58
CA GLY A 103 10.75 -1.82 -21.54
C GLY A 103 11.19 -2.30 -22.90
N GLY A 104 12.03 -3.31 -22.86
CA GLY A 104 12.52 -3.95 -24.07
C GLY A 104 13.34 -5.18 -23.79
N SER A 105 13.66 -5.87 -24.87
CA SER A 105 14.55 -7.03 -24.86
C SER A 105 15.66 -6.84 -25.88
N VAL A 106 16.83 -7.37 -25.54
CA VAL A 106 17.95 -7.50 -26.46
C VAL A 106 18.38 -8.96 -26.51
N ASP A 107 18.46 -9.48 -27.72
CA ASP A 107 19.03 -10.79 -28.00
C ASP A 107 20.43 -10.57 -28.58
N GLN A 108 21.43 -11.30 -28.05
CA GLN A 108 22.83 -11.15 -28.44
C GLN A 108 23.18 -12.00 -29.68
N PRO A 109 23.48 -11.39 -30.85
CA PRO A 109 23.82 -12.13 -32.06
C PRO A 109 25.33 -12.30 -32.29
N TRP A 110 26.20 -11.71 -31.44
CA TRP A 110 27.59 -11.51 -31.84
C TRP A 110 28.48 -12.76 -31.76
N PHE A 111 28.00 -13.84 -31.17
CA PHE A 111 28.66 -15.13 -31.11
C PHE A 111 27.64 -16.27 -31.21
N ASP A 112 27.84 -17.21 -32.13
CA ASP A 112 27.02 -18.45 -32.22
C ASP A 112 27.33 -19.47 -31.11
N SER A 113 28.27 -19.14 -30.22
CA SER A 113 28.75 -20.06 -29.19
C SER A 113 27.80 -20.20 -27.99
N PHE A 114 26.83 -19.31 -27.85
CA PHE A 114 25.75 -19.32 -26.86
C PHE A 114 24.68 -18.27 -27.22
N ASN A 115 23.46 -18.48 -26.72
CA ASN A 115 22.39 -17.49 -26.77
C ASN A 115 22.31 -16.75 -25.44
N LEU A 116 22.12 -15.44 -25.52
CA LEU A 116 21.90 -14.58 -24.37
C LEU A 116 20.77 -13.60 -24.68
N GLN A 117 19.75 -13.60 -23.82
CA GLN A 117 18.62 -12.68 -23.88
C GLN A 117 18.55 -11.88 -22.58
N LEU A 118 18.46 -10.56 -22.70
CA LEU A 118 18.25 -9.64 -21.59
C LEU A 118 16.93 -8.89 -21.80
N ASN A 119 16.10 -8.84 -20.77
CA ASN A 119 14.85 -8.09 -20.73
C ASN A 119 14.92 -7.09 -19.58
N ALA A 120 14.44 -5.88 -19.81
CA ALA A 120 14.27 -4.86 -18.77
C ALA A 120 12.96 -4.12 -18.97
N THR A 121 12.15 -4.00 -17.91
CA THR A 121 10.85 -3.33 -17.92
C THR A 121 10.69 -2.46 -16.69
N TYR A 122 10.59 -1.15 -16.90
CA TYR A 122 10.09 -0.23 -15.88
C TYR A 122 8.57 -0.30 -15.85
N TRP A 123 7.98 -0.29 -14.66
CA TRP A 123 6.54 -0.29 -14.47
C TRP A 123 6.14 0.67 -13.35
N GLU A 124 4.94 1.22 -13.47
CA GLU A 124 4.32 2.13 -12.52
C GLU A 124 2.82 1.84 -12.48
N ILE A 125 2.28 1.72 -11.26
CA ILE A 125 0.88 1.41 -10.99
C ILE A 125 0.40 2.39 -9.92
N GLU A 126 -0.67 3.10 -10.23
CA GLU A 126 -1.37 4.00 -9.32
C GLU A 126 -2.79 3.47 -9.15
N VAL A 127 -3.21 3.23 -7.91
CA VAL A 127 -4.58 2.86 -7.55
C VAL A 127 -5.18 4.01 -6.73
N LYS A 128 -6.41 4.39 -7.06
CA LYS A 128 -7.15 5.47 -6.41
C LYS A 128 -8.51 4.97 -5.93
N ARG A 129 -9.03 5.67 -4.92
CA ARG A 129 -10.34 5.41 -4.32
C ARG A 129 -10.43 4.01 -3.70
N GLY A 130 -9.32 3.50 -3.17
CA GLY A 130 -9.26 2.26 -2.40
C GLY A 130 -10.34 2.23 -1.33
N ILE A 131 -11.11 1.14 -1.30
CA ILE A 131 -12.23 0.99 -0.37
C ILE A 131 -11.70 0.28 0.87
N SER A 132 -11.78 0.95 2.02
CA SER A 132 -11.30 0.39 3.27
C SER A 132 -12.27 0.61 4.43
N ARG A 133 -12.12 -0.22 5.46
CA ARG A 133 -12.65 -0.03 6.81
C ARG A 133 -11.44 0.14 7.72
N PRO A 134 -11.10 1.37 8.13
CA PRO A 134 -9.88 1.62 8.91
C PRO A 134 -9.85 0.88 10.25
N GLY A 135 -11.03 0.58 10.80
CA GLY A 135 -11.17 0.11 12.18
C GLY A 135 -11.44 1.27 13.13
N GLU A 136 -12.24 1.00 14.16
CA GLU A 136 -12.77 2.02 15.05
C GLU A 136 -11.67 2.66 15.91
N GLY A 137 -10.69 1.87 16.35
CA GLY A 137 -9.51 2.39 17.05
C GLY A 137 -8.64 3.28 16.15
N THR A 138 -8.47 2.90 14.89
CA THR A 138 -7.74 3.69 13.89
C THR A 138 -8.43 5.01 13.63
N ILE A 139 -9.77 5.01 13.47
CA ILE A 139 -10.57 6.23 13.31
C ILE A 139 -10.32 7.21 14.46
N LEU A 140 -10.37 6.72 15.70
CA LEU A 140 -10.10 7.54 16.87
C LEU A 140 -8.65 8.03 16.88
N SER A 141 -7.69 7.14 16.63
CA SER A 141 -6.26 7.49 16.62
C SER A 141 -5.92 8.52 15.56
N GLU A 142 -6.33 8.33 14.31
CA GLU A 142 -6.02 9.24 13.20
C GLU A 142 -6.67 10.61 13.35
N CYS A 143 -7.87 10.67 13.93
CA CYS A 143 -8.47 11.95 14.28
C CYS A 143 -7.60 12.74 15.27
N HIS A 144 -7.13 12.09 16.34
CA HIS A 144 -6.39 12.78 17.41
C HIS A 144 -4.90 12.97 17.08
N GLN A 145 -4.34 12.22 16.14
CA GLN A 145 -2.97 12.42 15.66
C GLN A 145 -2.86 13.59 14.66
N THR A 146 -3.96 13.97 14.00
CA THR A 146 -3.98 15.06 13.03
C THR A 146 -4.09 16.42 13.72
N GLU A 147 -3.21 17.37 13.37
CA GLU A 147 -3.24 18.71 13.96
C GLU A 147 -4.61 19.40 13.84
N ASN A 148 -5.08 19.96 14.96
CA ASN A 148 -6.35 20.68 15.08
C ASN A 148 -7.58 19.83 14.70
N LEU A 149 -7.52 18.50 14.85
CA LEU A 149 -8.63 17.59 14.53
C LEU A 149 -9.13 17.73 13.08
N ASN A 150 -8.23 18.08 12.15
CA ASN A 150 -8.59 18.31 10.74
C ASN A 150 -8.75 17.02 9.92
N SER A 151 -8.72 15.86 10.57
CA SER A 151 -8.97 14.58 9.91
C SER A 151 -10.47 14.40 9.64
N PRO A 152 -10.89 13.90 8.48
CA PRO A 152 -12.28 13.53 8.25
C PRO A 152 -12.73 12.37 9.14
N PHE A 153 -11.80 11.57 9.68
CA PHE A 153 -12.10 10.55 10.69
C PHE A 153 -12.71 11.17 11.95
N CYS A 154 -12.49 12.46 12.21
CA CYS A 154 -13.15 13.18 13.30
C CYS A 154 -14.67 13.32 13.12
N ASN A 155 -15.21 13.07 11.93
CA ASN A 155 -16.66 13.03 11.67
C ASN A 155 -17.25 11.61 11.79
N CYS A 156 -16.42 10.60 12.07
CA CYS A 156 -16.83 9.20 12.13
C CYS A 156 -17.13 8.73 13.57
N PHE A 157 -17.16 9.63 14.54
CA PHE A 157 -17.54 9.29 15.92
C PHE A 157 -18.25 10.44 16.61
N GLU A 158 -18.93 10.13 17.70
CA GLU A 158 -19.61 11.11 18.53
C GLU A 158 -19.05 11.06 19.96
N ARG A 159 -18.95 12.24 20.59
CA ARG A 159 -18.67 12.37 22.02
C ARG A 159 -19.93 12.82 22.75
N ASP A 160 -20.17 12.23 23.91
CA ASP A 160 -21.19 12.69 24.85
C ASP A 160 -20.78 14.08 25.39
N PRO A 161 -21.62 15.12 25.25
CA PRO A 161 -21.25 16.49 25.60
C PRO A 161 -21.16 16.74 27.11
N ASP A 162 -21.75 15.88 27.94
CA ASP A 162 -21.75 16.03 29.40
C ASP A 162 -20.52 15.36 30.02
N THR A 163 -20.05 14.26 29.44
CA THR A 163 -18.96 13.42 29.99
C THR A 163 -17.66 13.48 29.19
N GLY A 164 -17.73 13.90 27.92
CA GLY A 164 -16.61 13.88 26.98
C GLY A 164 -16.29 12.49 26.43
N PHE A 165 -16.99 11.43 26.86
CA PHE A 165 -16.72 10.06 26.40
C PHE A 165 -17.12 9.87 24.94
N VAL A 166 -16.33 9.12 24.18
CA VAL A 166 -16.78 8.62 22.88
C VAL A 166 -17.96 7.68 23.11
N SER A 167 -19.14 8.09 22.63
CA SER A 167 -20.37 7.31 22.77
C SER A 167 -20.53 6.31 21.64
N PHE A 168 -20.05 6.65 20.43
CA PHE A 168 -20.30 5.91 19.21
C PHE A 168 -19.19 6.11 18.19
N VAL A 169 -18.78 5.05 17.49
CA VAL A 169 -17.86 5.10 16.33
C VAL A 169 -18.48 4.39 15.13
N ASP A 170 -18.52 5.06 13.98
CA ASP A 170 -18.99 4.55 12.70
C ASP A 170 -17.81 4.14 11.80
N ASN A 171 -17.72 2.84 11.51
CA ASN A 171 -16.71 2.23 10.63
C ASN A 171 -17.35 1.70 9.33
N THR A 172 -18.32 2.44 8.81
CA THR A 172 -18.84 2.32 7.44
C THR A 172 -17.70 2.59 6.43
N PRO A 173 -17.60 1.85 5.32
CA PRO A 173 -16.48 1.93 4.40
C PRO A 173 -16.60 3.16 3.49
N PHE A 174 -15.45 3.65 3.02
CA PHE A 174 -15.35 4.82 2.15
C PHE A 174 -14.10 4.76 1.26
N ASN A 175 -14.11 5.55 0.18
CA ASN A 175 -13.05 5.60 -0.82
C ASN A 175 -11.89 6.48 -0.35
N LEU A 176 -10.95 5.90 0.39
CA LEU A 176 -9.78 6.60 0.93
C LEU A 176 -8.47 6.20 0.31
N GLY A 177 -8.29 4.92 -0.05
CA GLY A 177 -6.97 4.39 -0.37
C GLY A 177 -6.39 4.98 -1.64
N VAL A 178 -5.13 5.36 -1.57
CA VAL A 178 -4.26 5.62 -2.71
C VAL A 178 -3.05 4.71 -2.57
N GLU A 179 -2.73 3.97 -3.62
CA GLU A 179 -1.57 3.08 -3.66
C GLU A 179 -0.72 3.44 -4.86
N ASN A 180 0.56 3.70 -4.64
CA ASN A 180 1.52 3.99 -5.70
C ASN A 180 2.68 3.01 -5.60
N VAL A 181 2.86 2.21 -6.65
CA VAL A 181 3.96 1.23 -6.71
C VAL A 181 4.66 1.37 -8.05
N ARG A 182 5.99 1.48 -8.02
CA ARG A 182 6.80 1.49 -9.24
C ARG A 182 8.11 0.76 -9.05
N GLY A 183 8.59 0.15 -10.13
CA GLY A 183 9.74 -0.71 -10.09
C GLY A 183 10.38 -0.97 -11.45
N LEU A 184 11.42 -1.78 -11.41
CA LEU A 184 12.17 -2.25 -12.56
C LEU A 184 12.33 -3.77 -12.46
N ASP A 185 11.86 -4.47 -13.48
CA ASP A 185 12.09 -5.90 -13.66
C ASP A 185 13.22 -6.11 -14.66
N ILE A 186 14.18 -6.96 -14.30
CA ILE A 186 15.29 -7.37 -15.17
C ILE A 186 15.29 -8.90 -15.23
N ALA A 187 15.29 -9.47 -16.43
CA ALA A 187 15.40 -10.90 -16.63
C ALA A 187 16.50 -11.24 -17.64
N LEU A 188 17.27 -12.27 -17.34
CA LEU A 188 18.38 -12.77 -18.15
C LEU A 188 18.19 -14.26 -18.41
N ALA A 189 18.30 -14.67 -19.67
CA ALA A 189 18.27 -16.05 -20.09
C ALA A 189 19.53 -16.37 -20.89
N TYR A 190 20.16 -17.49 -20.58
CA TYR A 190 21.37 -17.99 -21.22
C TYR A 190 21.18 -19.44 -21.60
N ASP A 191 21.60 -19.81 -22.81
CA ASP A 191 21.76 -21.21 -23.19
C ASP A 191 22.94 -21.43 -24.12
N LYS A 192 23.52 -22.62 -24.04
CA LYS A 192 24.66 -23.02 -24.86
C LYS A 192 24.56 -24.49 -25.25
N GLY A 193 24.51 -24.72 -26.56
CA GLY A 193 24.70 -26.03 -27.16
C GLY A 193 26.16 -26.45 -27.18
N PHE A 194 26.44 -27.72 -26.91
CA PHE A 194 27.75 -28.33 -27.09
C PHE A 194 27.63 -29.82 -27.43
N ARG A 195 28.63 -30.35 -28.14
CA ARG A 195 28.66 -31.76 -28.53
C ARG A 195 29.64 -32.54 -27.66
N ALA A 196 29.15 -33.61 -27.02
CA ALA A 196 29.97 -34.52 -26.24
C ALA A 196 29.56 -35.97 -26.53
N MET A 197 30.50 -36.92 -26.57
CA MET A 197 30.20 -38.34 -26.84
C MET A 197 29.33 -38.58 -28.09
N LYS A 198 29.54 -37.79 -29.16
CA LYS A 198 28.74 -37.79 -30.41
C LYS A 198 27.26 -37.38 -30.27
N ARG A 199 26.84 -36.91 -29.10
CA ARG A 199 25.49 -36.38 -28.82
C ARG A 199 25.53 -34.88 -28.58
N ASP A 200 24.43 -34.21 -28.91
CA ASP A 200 24.26 -32.78 -28.68
C ASP A 200 23.60 -32.57 -27.31
N PHE A 201 24.13 -31.64 -26.54
CA PHE A 201 23.67 -31.25 -25.22
C PHE A 201 23.46 -29.74 -25.19
N THR A 202 22.51 -29.27 -24.37
CA THR A 202 22.32 -27.85 -24.10
C THR A 202 22.37 -27.64 -22.59
N VAL A 203 23.15 -26.66 -22.14
CA VAL A 203 23.10 -26.14 -20.78
C VAL A 203 22.49 -24.75 -20.82
N GLY A 204 21.64 -24.43 -19.84
CA GLY A 204 21.04 -23.11 -19.75
C GLY A 204 20.88 -22.65 -18.31
N ALA A 205 20.74 -21.34 -18.14
CA ALA A 205 20.52 -20.67 -16.88
C ALA A 205 19.59 -19.47 -17.09
N ASN A 206 18.67 -19.23 -16.16
CA ASN A 206 17.79 -18.07 -16.17
C ASN A 206 17.91 -17.35 -14.82
N ALA A 207 17.81 -16.03 -14.83
CA ALA A 207 17.77 -15.18 -13.66
C ALA A 207 16.75 -14.07 -13.85
N SER A 208 16.02 -13.71 -12.80
CA SER A 208 15.12 -12.56 -12.79
C SER A 208 15.26 -11.82 -11.46
N VAL A 209 15.20 -10.49 -11.54
CA VAL A 209 15.34 -9.59 -10.40
C VAL A 209 14.34 -8.45 -10.58
N THR A 210 13.57 -8.19 -9.53
CA THR A 210 12.71 -7.00 -9.43
C THR A 210 13.31 -6.04 -8.41
N ARG A 211 13.34 -4.75 -8.75
CA ARG A 211 13.70 -3.67 -7.84
C ARG A 211 12.54 -2.70 -7.71
N LEU A 212 12.07 -2.50 -6.49
CA LEU A 212 11.06 -1.49 -6.17
C LEU A 212 11.73 -0.13 -5.94
N PHE A 213 11.15 0.92 -6.51
CA PHE A 213 11.54 2.32 -6.27
C PHE A 213 10.56 3.05 -5.38
N GLU A 214 9.29 2.64 -5.40
CA GLU A 214 8.22 3.18 -4.57
C GLU A 214 7.20 2.07 -4.29
N SER A 215 6.70 2.06 -3.07
CA SER A 215 5.62 1.20 -2.61
C SER A 215 4.93 1.92 -1.45
N ASN A 216 4.08 2.88 -1.79
CA ASN A 216 3.41 3.73 -0.82
C ASN A 216 1.92 3.38 -0.84
N GLU A 217 1.38 2.99 0.31
CA GLU A 217 -0.05 2.99 0.57
C GLU A 217 -0.34 4.20 1.45
N PHE A 218 -1.26 5.05 1.00
CA PHE A 218 -1.63 6.27 1.70
C PHE A 218 -3.15 6.37 1.77
N THR A 219 -3.67 6.56 2.97
CA THR A 219 -4.98 7.19 3.14
C THR A 219 -4.74 8.69 3.34
N PRO A 220 -5.50 9.61 2.70
CA PRO A 220 -5.26 11.07 2.73
C PRO A 220 -5.13 11.76 4.08
N PHE A 221 -5.27 11.01 5.17
CA PHE A 221 -5.50 11.47 6.52
C PHE A 221 -4.63 10.75 7.55
N GLU A 222 -3.85 9.74 7.16
CA GLU A 222 -2.73 9.29 7.97
C GLU A 222 -1.61 10.33 7.85
N THR A 223 -1.17 10.88 8.97
CA THR A 223 -0.09 11.90 8.98
C THR A 223 1.30 11.25 8.85
N GLY A 224 1.37 9.99 8.41
CA GLY A 224 2.58 9.29 8.03
C GLY A 224 2.28 8.41 6.84
N ASP A 225 3.10 8.47 5.80
CA ASP A 225 3.16 7.39 4.81
C ASP A 225 3.30 6.08 5.59
N ILE A 226 2.42 5.11 5.34
CA ILE A 226 2.77 3.71 5.57
C ILE A 226 3.78 3.37 4.48
N THR A 227 5.01 3.85 4.65
CA THR A 227 6.16 3.33 3.93
C THR A 227 6.36 1.91 4.44
N GLU A 228 5.77 0.93 3.77
CA GLU A 228 6.35 -0.39 3.84
C GLU A 228 7.77 -0.27 3.26
N ASP A 229 8.77 -0.43 4.13
CA ASP A 229 10.19 -0.27 3.85
C ASP A 229 10.72 -1.45 2.99
N ASN A 230 10.08 -1.68 1.85
CA ASN A 230 10.53 -2.55 0.77
C ASN A 230 11.30 -1.73 -0.31
N LEU A 231 11.62 -0.46 0.01
CA LEU A 231 12.41 0.41 -0.86
C LEU A 231 13.81 -0.18 -1.06
N GLY A 232 14.03 -0.78 -2.23
CA GLY A 232 15.29 -1.44 -2.56
C GLY A 232 15.33 -2.95 -2.29
N ASP A 233 14.20 -3.60 -2.03
CA ASP A 233 14.16 -5.07 -1.99
C ASP A 233 14.42 -5.68 -3.37
N PHE A 234 15.17 -6.78 -3.37
CA PHE A 234 15.51 -7.56 -4.55
C PHE A 234 14.77 -8.90 -4.48
N GLY A 235 13.62 -8.97 -5.14
CA GLY A 235 12.86 -10.20 -5.28
C GLY A 235 13.34 -11.06 -6.44
N PHE A 236 13.48 -12.37 -6.23
CA PHE A 236 13.55 -13.35 -7.32
C PHE A 236 12.11 -13.76 -7.68
N SER A 237 11.78 -13.86 -8.97
CA SER A 237 10.49 -14.46 -9.39
C SER A 237 10.38 -15.87 -8.79
N LYS A 238 9.29 -16.13 -8.06
CA LYS A 238 8.87 -17.51 -7.77
C LYS A 238 8.44 -18.23 -9.04
#